data_AF-A0A920NVQ7-F1
#
_entry.id   AF-A0A920NVQ7-F1
#
_cell.length_a   1.000
_cell.length_b   1.000
_cell.length_c   1.000
_cell.angle_alpha   90.00
_cell.angle_beta   90.00
_cell.angle_gamma   90.00
#
_symmetry.space_group_name_H-M   'P 1'
#
loop_
_entity.id
_entity.type
_entity.pdbx_description
1 polymer ?
#
loop_
_entity_poly.entity_id
_entity_poly.type
_entity_poly.pdbx_seq_one_letter_code
_entity_poly.pdbx_strand_id
1 'polypeptide(L)'
;MAGRGTDIVLGGNWEAELGKQEDGNNISKEKIYSDWQERNRKVIDCGGLHVIGTERNESRRIDNQLRGRSGRQGDPGSSKFYLSLEDSLMRIFASDQVKNMMQGLGLEDGEAIEHRMLSGAIQRAQKRVEGRNFDIRKLLLEYDDMANEQRQIVYSQRNSVLESEDISELLDSMRQTVIENEISEFIPEQAPAQQWDIKGLETSVHNNFGLQMPLQNWLESDSNLNEQDISEKIYSAATASYRTKEKALVRL
;
A
#
# COMPACT_ATOMS: atom_id res chain seq x y z
N MET A 1 16.96 8.11 -14.70
CA MET A 1 16.91 9.45 -14.06
C MET A 1 15.77 9.48 -13.05
N ALA A 2 16.01 9.96 -11.83
CA ALA A 2 14.93 10.14 -10.85
C ALA A 2 14.21 11.49 -11.05
N GLY A 3 12.93 11.46 -11.43
CA GLY A 3 12.01 12.60 -11.33
C GLY A 3 12.38 13.87 -12.13
N ARG A 4 12.01 15.04 -11.58
CA ARG A 4 12.16 16.36 -12.22
C ARG A 4 13.59 16.92 -12.20
N GLY A 5 14.47 16.36 -11.34
CA GLY A 5 15.91 16.65 -11.13
C GLY A 5 16.31 18.12 -11.15
N THR A 6 17.62 18.41 -11.10
CA THR A 6 18.13 19.78 -11.17
C THR A 6 18.01 20.34 -12.59
N ASP A 7 17.75 21.64 -12.69
CA ASP A 7 17.66 22.35 -13.95
C ASP A 7 19.04 22.46 -14.60
N ILE A 8 19.11 22.06 -15.88
CA ILE A 8 20.33 22.16 -16.67
C ILE A 8 20.32 23.54 -17.34
N VAL A 9 21.13 24.46 -16.82
CA VAL A 9 21.29 25.80 -17.39
C VAL A 9 22.24 25.74 -18.59
N LEU A 10 21.75 26.17 -19.76
CA LEU A 10 22.59 26.22 -20.97
C LEU A 10 23.76 27.20 -20.79
N GLY A 11 24.96 26.78 -21.16
CA GLY A 11 26.19 27.56 -20.93
C GLY A 11 26.79 27.41 -19.52
N GLY A 12 26.17 26.63 -18.64
CA GLY A 12 26.62 26.39 -17.26
C GLY A 12 25.82 27.19 -16.21
N ASN A 13 25.92 26.78 -14.94
CA ASN A 13 25.27 27.48 -13.84
C ASN A 13 26.22 28.55 -13.25
N TRP A 14 26.03 29.79 -13.68
CA TRP A 14 26.85 30.93 -13.25
C TRP A 14 26.68 31.27 -11.76
N GLU A 15 25.52 30.99 -11.15
CA GLU A 15 25.28 31.18 -9.72
C GLU A 15 26.10 30.19 -8.89
N ALA A 16 26.21 28.95 -9.36
CA ALA A 16 27.07 27.94 -8.75
C ALA A 16 28.57 28.24 -8.95
N GLU A 17 28.96 28.90 -10.04
CA GLU A 17 30.33 29.40 -10.23
C GLU A 17 30.65 30.56 -9.28
N LEU A 18 29.69 31.46 -9.04
CA LEU A 18 29.83 32.55 -8.06
C LEU A 18 29.97 32.02 -6.63
N GLY A 19 29.18 31.02 -6.24
CA GLY A 19 29.23 30.42 -4.90
C GLY A 19 30.47 29.57 -4.61
N LYS A 20 31.30 29.27 -5.62
CA LYS A 20 32.56 28.51 -5.48
C LYS A 20 33.80 29.40 -5.36
N GLN A 21 33.64 30.73 -5.37
CA GLN A 21 34.77 31.61 -5.12
C GLN A 21 35.19 31.51 -3.65
N GLU A 22 36.48 31.22 -3.43
CA GLU A 22 37.11 31.37 -2.11
C GLU A 22 37.51 32.83 -1.85
N ASP A 23 37.51 33.22 -0.57
CA ASP A 23 37.85 34.55 -0.06
C ASP A 23 39.30 34.94 -0.45
N GLY A 24 39.48 35.46 -1.67
CA GLY A 24 40.79 35.89 -2.15
C GLY A 24 40.91 36.11 -3.65
N ASN A 25 40.00 35.58 -4.47
CA ASN A 25 40.02 35.75 -5.92
C ASN A 25 38.64 36.25 -6.41
N ASN A 26 38.25 37.45 -5.98
CA ASN A 26 36.98 38.08 -6.34
C ASN A 26 36.96 38.48 -7.82
N ILE A 27 36.66 37.53 -8.72
CA ILE A 27 36.23 37.87 -10.08
C ILE A 27 34.88 38.55 -9.94
N SER A 28 34.75 39.77 -10.48
CA SER A 28 33.50 40.53 -10.39
C SER A 28 32.35 39.75 -11.02
N LYS A 29 31.19 39.79 -10.36
CA LYS A 29 29.95 39.11 -10.78
C LYS A 29 29.59 39.43 -12.23
N GLU A 30 29.84 40.66 -12.65
CA GLU A 30 29.61 41.16 -14.00
C GLU A 30 30.43 40.40 -15.04
N LYS A 31 31.68 40.06 -14.72
CA LYS A 31 32.55 39.29 -15.62
C LYS A 31 32.06 37.84 -15.77
N ILE A 32 31.73 37.17 -14.66
CA ILE A 32 31.18 35.80 -14.71
C ILE A 32 29.88 35.76 -15.51
N TYR A 33 29.01 36.75 -15.31
CA TYR A 33 27.75 36.83 -16.02
C TYR A 33 27.97 37.09 -17.52
N SER A 34 28.89 37.98 -17.90
CA SER A 34 29.28 38.22 -19.30
C SER A 34 29.83 36.95 -19.96
N ASP A 35 30.74 36.24 -19.28
CA ASP A 35 31.34 35.00 -19.78
C ASP A 35 30.27 33.90 -19.93
N TRP A 36 29.31 33.84 -18.99
CA TRP A 36 28.15 32.96 -19.09
C TRP A 36 27.25 33.32 -20.28
N GLN A 37 26.96 34.60 -20.52
CA GLN A 37 26.13 35.03 -21.65
C GLN A 37 26.74 34.60 -23.00
N GLU A 38 28.07 34.69 -23.16
CA GLU A 38 28.74 34.24 -24.37
C GLU A 38 28.65 32.73 -24.54
N ARG A 39 28.88 31.95 -23.45
CA ARG A 39 28.71 30.49 -23.45
C ARG A 39 27.27 30.07 -23.74
N ASN A 40 26.30 30.73 -23.10
CA ASN A 40 24.88 30.47 -23.25
C ASN A 40 24.45 30.69 -24.72
N ARG A 41 24.85 31.81 -25.33
CA ARG A 41 24.58 32.09 -26.74
C ARG A 41 25.17 31.02 -27.66
N LYS A 42 26.45 30.65 -27.47
CA LYS A 42 27.09 29.57 -28.26
C LYS A 42 26.31 28.26 -28.16
N VAL A 43 25.85 27.88 -26.97
CA VAL A 43 25.08 26.65 -26.76
C VAL A 43 23.70 26.74 -27.44
N ILE A 44 23.02 27.88 -27.34
CA ILE A 44 21.74 28.14 -28.02
C ILE A 44 21.91 28.05 -29.54
N ASP A 45 22.96 28.68 -30.09
CA ASP A 45 23.26 28.67 -31.53
C ASP A 45 23.59 27.26 -32.03
N CYS A 46 24.16 26.39 -31.18
CA CYS A 46 24.37 24.97 -31.47
C CYS A 46 23.09 24.10 -31.36
N GLY A 47 21.92 24.69 -31.08
CA GLY A 47 20.65 23.97 -30.94
C GLY A 47 20.32 23.49 -29.53
N GLY A 48 21.08 23.98 -28.53
CA GLY A 48 20.83 23.74 -27.11
C GLY A 48 21.13 22.32 -26.63
N LEU A 49 20.43 21.88 -25.59
CA LEU A 49 20.67 20.56 -24.99
C LEU A 49 20.10 19.44 -25.88
N HIS A 50 20.97 18.51 -26.29
CA HIS A 50 20.57 17.26 -26.93
C HIS A 50 20.47 16.13 -25.90
N VAL A 51 19.30 15.52 -25.79
CA VAL A 51 19.04 14.40 -24.89
C VAL A 51 19.03 13.10 -25.68
N ILE A 52 19.94 12.19 -25.32
CA ILE A 52 20.02 10.85 -25.89
C ILE A 52 19.44 9.85 -24.89
N GLY A 53 18.37 9.17 -25.28
CA GLY A 53 17.92 7.95 -24.62
C GLY A 53 18.59 6.75 -25.27
N THR A 54 19.36 5.98 -24.53
CA THR A 54 20.02 4.76 -25.05
C THR A 54 19.07 3.58 -25.16
N GLU A 55 17.97 3.62 -24.40
CA GLU A 55 16.89 2.64 -24.38
C GLU A 55 15.57 3.35 -24.10
N ARG A 56 14.47 2.61 -24.19
CA ARG A 56 13.15 3.06 -23.74
C ARG A 56 12.79 2.39 -22.42
N ASN A 57 12.30 3.19 -21.47
CA ASN A 57 11.79 2.64 -20.23
C ASN A 57 10.43 1.96 -20.45
N GLU A 58 10.06 1.01 -19.60
CA GLU A 58 8.72 0.41 -19.57
C GLU A 58 7.63 1.48 -19.40
N SER A 59 7.93 2.50 -18.58
CA SER A 59 7.03 3.64 -18.41
C SER A 59 7.43 4.81 -19.29
N ARG A 60 6.48 5.24 -20.12
CA ARG A 60 6.60 6.43 -20.96
C ARG A 60 6.80 7.71 -20.14
N ARG A 61 6.29 7.72 -18.91
CA ARG A 61 6.47 8.86 -17.99
C ARG A 61 7.96 9.14 -17.74
N ILE A 62 8.78 8.10 -17.58
CA ILE A 62 10.22 8.25 -17.32
C ILE A 62 10.95 8.74 -18.57
N ASP A 63 10.59 8.24 -19.74
CA ASP A 63 11.13 8.77 -21.01
C ASP A 63 10.78 10.24 -21.20
N ASN A 64 9.55 10.64 -20.86
CA ASN A 64 9.13 12.03 -20.93
C ASN A 64 9.87 12.92 -19.93
N GLN A 65 10.22 12.39 -18.75
CA GLN A 65 11.06 13.10 -17.78
C GLN A 65 12.46 13.34 -18.33
N LEU A 66 13.05 12.34 -18.99
CA LEU A 66 14.36 12.47 -19.64
C LEU A 66 14.29 13.48 -20.79
N ARG A 67 13.30 13.36 -21.68
CA ARG A 67 13.08 14.31 -22.78
C ARG A 67 12.84 15.74 -22.31
N GLY A 68 12.09 15.93 -21.22
CA GLY A 68 11.79 17.23 -20.63
C GLY A 68 13.00 17.92 -19.95
N ARG A 69 14.20 17.34 -20.05
CA ARG A 69 15.46 18.00 -19.67
C ARG A 69 15.89 19.02 -20.71
N SER A 70 15.63 18.77 -21.98
CA SER A 70 15.85 19.72 -23.08
C SER A 70 14.64 20.64 -23.26
N GLY A 71 14.85 21.82 -23.85
CA GLY A 71 13.77 22.70 -24.29
C GLY A 71 13.01 23.40 -23.16
N ARG A 72 13.69 23.69 -22.04
CA ARG A 72 13.08 24.35 -20.87
C ARG A 72 13.00 25.85 -21.10
N GLN A 73 11.95 26.49 -20.59
CA GLN A 73 11.72 27.95 -20.72
C GLN A 73 11.76 28.49 -22.16
N GLY A 74 11.51 27.64 -23.16
CA GLY A 74 11.57 28.02 -24.57
C GLY A 74 12.97 27.95 -25.19
N ASP A 75 13.98 27.47 -24.46
CA ASP A 75 15.31 27.20 -25.00
C ASP A 75 15.24 26.21 -26.18
N PRO A 76 16.15 26.31 -27.17
CA PRO A 76 16.29 25.26 -28.16
C PRO A 76 16.76 23.96 -27.49
N GLY A 77 16.33 22.83 -28.05
CA GLY A 77 16.72 21.53 -27.56
C GLY A 77 16.15 20.43 -28.42
N SER A 78 16.75 19.25 -28.33
CA SER A 78 16.31 18.09 -29.10
C SER A 78 16.47 16.82 -28.27
N SER A 79 15.68 15.80 -28.61
CA SER A 79 15.77 14.50 -27.95
C SER A 79 15.67 13.38 -28.97
N LYS A 80 16.56 12.39 -28.90
CA LYS A 80 16.51 11.19 -29.73
C LYS A 80 16.66 9.97 -28.84
N PHE A 81 15.83 8.96 -29.07
CA PHE A 81 15.89 7.69 -28.36
C PHE A 81 16.31 6.62 -29.34
N TYR A 82 17.29 5.83 -28.93
CA TYR A 82 17.77 4.66 -29.63
C TYR A 82 17.19 3.43 -28.92
N LEU A 83 16.91 2.39 -29.71
CA LEU A 83 16.48 1.10 -29.21
C LEU A 83 17.18 0.01 -30.02
N SER A 84 17.50 -1.08 -29.36
CA SER A 84 17.88 -2.35 -29.98
C SER A 84 16.74 -3.36 -29.87
N LEU A 85 16.71 -4.32 -30.80
CA LEU A 85 15.82 -5.48 -30.71
C LEU A 85 16.10 -6.36 -29.49
N GLU A 86 17.30 -6.25 -28.93
CA GLU A 86 17.72 -7.01 -27.75
C GLU A 86 17.34 -6.33 -26.43
N ASP A 87 16.80 -5.11 -26.47
CA ASP A 87 16.43 -4.36 -25.28
C ASP A 87 15.29 -5.02 -24.51
N SER A 88 15.24 -4.80 -23.20
CA SER A 88 14.21 -5.34 -22.29
C SER A 88 12.78 -5.09 -22.78
N LEU A 89 12.47 -3.84 -23.17
CA LEU A 89 11.16 -3.48 -23.72
C LEU A 89 10.85 -4.29 -24.99
N MET A 90 11.81 -4.40 -25.90
CA MET A 90 11.62 -5.18 -27.13
C MET A 90 11.51 -6.66 -26.82
N ARG A 91 12.22 -7.23 -25.84
CA ARG A 91 12.04 -8.65 -25.44
C ARG A 91 10.64 -8.97 -24.92
N ILE A 92 10.00 -8.03 -24.22
CA ILE A 92 8.64 -8.21 -23.70
C ILE A 92 7.58 -8.19 -24.81
N PHE A 93 7.84 -7.49 -25.94
CA PHE A 93 6.84 -7.28 -27.00
C PHE A 93 7.18 -7.83 -28.38
N ALA A 94 8.44 -8.06 -28.67
CA ALA A 94 8.89 -8.62 -29.92
C ALA A 94 8.51 -10.09 -29.91
N SER A 95 7.24 -10.33 -30.28
CA SER A 95 6.83 -11.62 -30.78
C SER A 95 7.78 -12.03 -31.90
N ASP A 96 7.96 -13.33 -32.09
CA ASP A 96 8.81 -13.87 -33.16
C ASP A 96 8.44 -13.27 -34.53
N GLN A 97 7.17 -12.87 -34.71
CA GLN A 97 6.69 -12.17 -35.90
C GLN A 97 7.33 -10.79 -36.14
N VAL A 98 7.54 -9.98 -35.10
CA VAL A 98 8.18 -8.65 -35.27
C VAL A 98 9.66 -8.81 -35.58
N LYS A 99 10.33 -9.79 -34.95
CA LYS A 99 11.72 -10.14 -35.28
C LYS A 99 11.86 -10.63 -36.72
N ASN A 100 10.98 -11.54 -37.15
CA ASN A 100 10.99 -12.09 -38.51
C ASN A 100 10.69 -11.02 -39.57
N MET A 101 9.78 -10.07 -39.28
CA MET A 101 9.50 -8.95 -40.17
C MET A 101 10.72 -8.01 -40.32
N MET A 102 11.47 -7.77 -39.25
CA MET A 102 12.68 -6.93 -39.30
C MET A 102 13.86 -7.65 -39.98
N GLN A 103 14.01 -8.96 -39.79
CA GLN A 103 14.98 -9.77 -40.54
C GLN A 103 14.66 -9.82 -42.04
N GLY A 104 13.38 -9.89 -42.41
CA GLY A 104 12.93 -9.90 -43.80
C GLY A 104 13.10 -8.55 -44.53
N LEU A 105 13.31 -7.45 -43.81
CA LEU A 105 13.57 -6.13 -44.38
C LEU A 105 15.02 -5.96 -44.89
N GLY A 106 15.90 -6.96 -44.71
CA GLY A 106 17.24 -6.98 -45.32
C GLY A 106 18.15 -5.86 -44.83
N LEU A 107 18.05 -5.51 -43.55
CA LEU A 107 18.85 -4.46 -42.93
C LEU A 107 20.28 -4.94 -42.68
N GLU A 108 21.26 -4.17 -43.16
CA GLU A 108 22.67 -4.40 -42.84
C GLU A 108 22.97 -3.90 -41.41
N ASP A 109 23.91 -4.58 -40.73
CA ASP A 109 24.34 -4.20 -39.38
C ASP A 109 24.90 -2.76 -39.39
N GLY A 110 24.20 -1.85 -38.72
CA GLY A 110 24.58 -0.44 -38.59
C GLY A 110 23.65 0.57 -39.25
N GLU A 111 22.61 0.13 -39.96
CA GLU A 111 21.62 1.04 -40.56
C GLU A 111 20.52 1.47 -39.56
N ALA A 112 20.28 2.78 -39.49
CA ALA A 112 19.24 3.35 -38.62
C ALA A 112 17.86 3.28 -39.30
N ILE A 113 16.92 2.57 -38.67
CA ILE A 113 15.54 2.49 -39.14
C ILE A 113 14.74 3.68 -38.61
N GLU A 114 14.42 4.63 -39.49
CA GLU A 114 13.51 5.72 -39.17
C GLU A 114 12.14 5.50 -39.83
N HIS A 115 11.29 4.70 -39.18
CA HIS A 115 9.92 4.47 -39.66
C HIS A 115 8.87 4.92 -38.64
N ARG A 116 7.97 5.84 -39.03
CA ARG A 116 6.91 6.38 -38.15
C ARG A 116 6.03 5.29 -37.52
N MET A 117 5.82 4.18 -38.24
CA MET A 117 5.04 3.02 -37.73
C MET A 117 5.71 2.34 -36.53
N LEU A 118 7.05 2.29 -36.48
CA LEU A 118 7.81 1.63 -35.41
C LEU A 118 7.66 2.41 -34.10
N SER A 119 7.75 3.75 -34.15
CA SER A 119 7.48 4.62 -33.00
C SER A 119 6.07 4.41 -32.41
N GLY A 120 5.06 4.24 -33.27
CA GLY A 120 3.70 3.94 -32.83
C GLY A 120 3.55 2.55 -32.20
N ALA A 121 4.27 1.55 -32.72
CA ALA A 121 4.29 0.21 -32.15
C ALA A 121 4.95 0.19 -30.76
N ILE A 122 6.09 0.86 -30.60
CA ILE A 122 6.79 1.01 -29.31
C ILE A 122 5.89 1.72 -28.28
N GLN A 123 5.17 2.77 -28.68
CA GLN A 123 4.22 3.45 -27.80
C GLN A 123 3.08 2.53 -27.32
N ARG A 124 2.54 1.69 -28.20
CA ARG A 124 1.50 0.71 -27.83
C ARG A 124 2.04 -0.36 -26.88
N ALA A 125 3.26 -0.81 -27.13
CA ALA A 125 3.98 -1.72 -26.25
C ALA A 125 4.12 -1.13 -24.83
N GLN A 126 4.69 0.07 -24.70
CA GLN A 126 4.79 0.76 -23.40
C GLN A 126 3.45 0.87 -22.68
N LYS A 127 2.37 1.28 -23.39
CA LYS A 127 1.02 1.36 -22.81
C LYS A 127 0.52 0.01 -22.27
N ARG A 128 0.88 -1.10 -22.91
CA ARG A 128 0.51 -2.45 -22.46
C ARG A 128 1.31 -2.89 -21.23
N VAL A 129 2.60 -2.54 -21.10
CA VAL A 129 3.36 -2.78 -19.85
C VAL A 129 2.78 -1.94 -18.71
N GLU A 130 2.54 -0.66 -18.97
CA GLU A 130 1.96 0.23 -17.97
C GLU A 130 0.60 -0.28 -17.50
N GLY A 131 -0.25 -0.80 -18.40
CA GLY A 131 -1.50 -1.47 -18.06
C GLY A 131 -1.28 -2.71 -17.17
N ARG A 132 -0.38 -3.62 -17.55
CA ARG A 132 -0.05 -4.80 -16.74
C ARG A 132 0.45 -4.43 -15.34
N ASN A 133 1.34 -3.44 -15.24
CA ASN A 133 1.87 -2.98 -13.96
C ASN A 133 0.79 -2.28 -13.12
N PHE A 134 -0.13 -1.57 -13.77
CA PHE A 134 -1.29 -0.98 -13.11
C PHE A 134 -2.22 -2.05 -12.54
N ASP A 135 -2.53 -3.11 -13.31
CA ASP A 135 -3.39 -4.20 -12.87
C ASP A 135 -2.79 -4.94 -11.66
N ILE A 136 -1.47 -5.24 -11.71
CA ILE A 136 -0.75 -5.84 -10.58
C ILE A 136 -0.84 -4.93 -9.35
N ARG A 137 -0.61 -3.63 -9.53
CA ARG A 137 -0.66 -2.67 -8.43
C ARG A 137 -2.08 -2.52 -7.87
N LYS A 138 -3.10 -2.56 -8.72
CA LYS A 138 -4.49 -2.51 -8.32
C LYS A 138 -4.82 -3.70 -7.41
N LEU A 139 -4.41 -4.91 -7.79
CA LEU A 139 -4.59 -6.09 -6.96
C LEU A 139 -3.91 -5.94 -5.59
N LEU A 140 -2.66 -5.44 -5.55
CA LEU A 140 -1.96 -5.19 -4.28
C LEU A 140 -2.68 -4.15 -3.40
N LEU A 141 -3.28 -3.12 -4.01
CA LEU A 141 -4.08 -2.13 -3.29
C LEU A 141 -5.37 -2.72 -2.76
N GLU A 142 -6.05 -3.58 -3.52
CA GLU A 142 -7.26 -4.26 -3.03
C GLU A 142 -6.97 -5.13 -1.79
N TYR A 143 -5.84 -5.83 -1.77
CA TYR A 143 -5.40 -6.57 -0.57
C TYR A 143 -5.08 -5.64 0.62
N ASP A 144 -4.43 -4.50 0.36
CA ASP A 144 -4.14 -3.51 1.40
C ASP A 144 -5.43 -2.86 1.94
N ASP A 145 -6.41 -2.60 1.06
CA ASP A 145 -7.71 -2.03 1.43
C ASP A 145 -8.45 -2.95 2.42
N MET A 146 -8.46 -4.26 2.20
CA MET A 146 -9.03 -5.23 3.15
C MET A 146 -8.33 -5.18 4.51
N ALA A 147 -6.99 -5.16 4.52
CA ALA A 147 -6.22 -5.07 5.76
C ALA A 147 -6.42 -3.72 6.47
N ASN A 148 -6.58 -2.65 5.72
CA ASN A 148 -6.83 -1.32 6.24
C ASN A 148 -8.24 -1.19 6.82
N GLU A 149 -9.26 -1.77 6.20
CA GLU A 149 -10.63 -1.82 6.73
C GLU A 149 -10.67 -2.54 8.08
N GLN A 150 -10.03 -3.71 8.18
CA GLN A 150 -9.89 -4.42 9.46
C GLN A 150 -9.16 -3.57 10.51
N ARG A 151 -8.06 -2.90 10.12
CA ARG A 151 -7.31 -2.01 11.01
C ARG A 151 -8.19 -0.86 11.53
N GLN A 152 -9.02 -0.28 10.67
CA GLN A 152 -9.93 0.81 11.05
C GLN A 152 -10.97 0.35 12.07
N ILE A 153 -11.56 -0.85 11.90
CA ILE A 153 -12.50 -1.42 12.86
C ILE A 153 -11.83 -1.65 14.23
N VAL A 154 -10.64 -2.24 14.24
CA VAL A 154 -9.91 -2.48 15.50
C VAL A 154 -9.52 -1.17 16.17
N TYR A 155 -9.08 -0.18 15.40
CA TYR A 155 -8.67 1.11 15.94
C TYR A 155 -9.87 1.93 16.43
N SER A 156 -11.02 1.85 15.76
CA SER A 156 -12.22 2.52 16.25
C SER A 156 -12.68 1.91 17.57
N GLN A 157 -12.75 0.58 17.68
CA GLN A 157 -13.07 -0.11 18.93
C GLN A 157 -12.08 0.25 20.05
N ARG A 158 -10.77 0.21 19.75
CA ARG A 158 -9.73 0.59 20.70
C ARG A 158 -9.90 2.02 21.19
N ASN A 159 -10.13 2.97 20.28
CA ASN A 159 -10.29 4.37 20.65
C ASN A 159 -11.55 4.59 21.47
N SER A 160 -12.68 3.95 21.11
CA SER A 160 -13.91 4.01 21.92
C SER A 160 -13.66 3.56 23.36
N VAL A 161 -12.93 2.45 23.57
CA VAL A 161 -12.60 1.98 24.92
C VAL A 161 -11.64 2.93 25.66
N LEU A 162 -10.66 3.52 24.97
CA LEU A 162 -9.69 4.42 25.58
C LEU A 162 -10.26 5.81 25.92
N GLU A 163 -11.26 6.26 25.17
CA GLU A 163 -11.89 7.58 25.33
C GLU A 163 -13.11 7.54 26.27
N SER A 164 -13.70 6.37 26.50
CA SER A 164 -14.81 6.17 27.43
C SER A 164 -14.35 6.28 28.89
N GLU A 165 -15.09 7.06 29.69
CA GLU A 165 -14.90 7.13 31.14
C GLU A 165 -15.44 5.87 31.87
N ASP A 166 -16.46 5.23 31.28
CA ASP A 166 -17.06 4.00 31.79
C ASP A 166 -17.31 3.02 30.63
N ILE A 167 -16.91 1.76 30.84
CA ILE A 167 -17.08 0.65 29.89
C ILE A 167 -17.95 -0.47 30.47
N SER A 168 -18.64 -0.23 31.58
CA SER A 168 -19.43 -1.25 32.29
C SER A 168 -20.53 -1.86 31.42
N GLU A 169 -21.28 -1.05 30.66
CA GLU A 169 -22.31 -1.55 29.74
C GLU A 169 -21.71 -2.41 28.61
N LEU A 170 -20.55 -2.03 28.09
CA LEU A 170 -19.82 -2.81 27.10
C LEU A 170 -19.37 -4.15 27.70
N LEU A 171 -18.85 -4.15 28.93
CA LEU A 171 -18.44 -5.39 29.62
C LEU A 171 -19.63 -6.28 29.95
N ASP A 172 -20.77 -5.71 30.34
CA ASP A 172 -21.99 -6.45 30.65
C ASP A 172 -22.56 -7.13 29.40
N SER A 173 -22.64 -6.41 28.28
CA SER A 173 -23.05 -6.98 26.99
C SER A 173 -22.09 -8.05 26.48
N MET A 174 -20.76 -7.80 26.53
CA MET A 174 -19.76 -8.80 26.16
C MET A 174 -19.84 -10.05 27.03
N ARG A 175 -20.04 -9.89 28.35
CA ARG A 175 -20.17 -11.02 29.28
C ARG A 175 -21.39 -11.86 28.96
N GLN A 176 -22.54 -11.23 28.68
CA GLN A 176 -23.74 -11.95 28.26
C GLN A 176 -23.47 -12.78 27.00
N THR A 177 -22.94 -12.16 25.94
CA THR A 177 -22.65 -12.85 24.67
C THR A 177 -21.65 -14.00 24.83
N VAL A 178 -20.60 -13.83 25.63
CA VAL A 178 -19.61 -14.90 25.86
C VAL A 178 -20.23 -16.08 26.61
N ILE A 179 -21.07 -15.82 27.63
CA ILE A 179 -21.75 -16.88 28.38
C ILE A 179 -22.77 -17.60 27.51
N GLU A 180 -23.55 -16.89 26.70
CA GLU A 180 -24.51 -17.48 25.76
C GLU A 180 -23.80 -18.39 24.74
N ASN A 181 -22.71 -17.91 24.14
CA ASN A 181 -21.90 -18.70 23.20
C ASN A 181 -21.33 -19.97 23.87
N GLU A 182 -20.76 -19.84 25.07
CA GLU A 182 -20.25 -20.97 25.83
C GLU A 182 -21.35 -22.01 26.12
N ILE A 183 -22.54 -21.56 26.54
CA ILE A 183 -23.67 -22.47 26.82
C ILE A 183 -24.10 -23.20 25.55
N SER A 184 -24.21 -22.48 24.42
CA SER A 184 -24.65 -23.05 23.14
C SER A 184 -23.75 -24.17 22.61
N GLU A 185 -22.48 -24.23 23.03
CA GLU A 185 -21.58 -25.34 22.68
C GLU A 185 -21.98 -26.66 23.37
N PHE A 186 -22.58 -26.60 24.56
CA PHE A 186 -22.96 -27.78 25.37
C PHE A 186 -24.47 -28.04 25.41
N ILE A 187 -25.27 -26.99 25.21
CA ILE A 187 -26.73 -27.01 25.14
C ILE A 187 -27.12 -26.40 23.79
N PRO A 188 -27.20 -27.20 22.72
CA PRO A 188 -27.59 -26.69 21.42
C PRO A 188 -29.02 -26.15 21.46
N GLU A 189 -29.26 -25.04 20.75
CA GLU A 189 -30.58 -24.42 20.69
C GLU A 189 -31.67 -25.45 20.29
N GLN A 190 -32.77 -25.46 21.04
CA GLN A 190 -33.93 -26.34 20.79
C GLN A 190 -33.64 -27.85 20.92
N ALA A 191 -32.47 -28.24 21.41
CA ALA A 191 -32.16 -29.64 21.66
C ALA A 191 -32.93 -30.16 22.88
N PRO A 192 -33.43 -31.41 22.82
CA PRO A 192 -34.05 -32.04 23.98
C PRO A 192 -33.02 -32.27 25.08
N ALA A 193 -33.45 -32.24 26.34
CA ALA A 193 -32.57 -32.29 27.52
C ALA A 193 -31.61 -33.50 27.55
N GLN A 194 -31.93 -34.58 26.84
CA GLN A 194 -31.05 -35.77 26.73
C GLN A 194 -29.78 -35.51 25.90
N GLN A 195 -29.74 -34.45 25.11
CA GLN A 195 -28.59 -34.06 24.28
C GLN A 195 -27.70 -33.03 24.98
N TRP A 196 -28.08 -32.55 26.17
CA TRP A 196 -27.31 -31.55 26.91
C TRP A 196 -26.08 -32.20 27.56
N ASP A 197 -24.90 -31.65 27.33
CA ASP A 197 -23.68 -32.04 28.04
C ASP A 197 -23.46 -31.16 29.27
N ILE A 198 -24.21 -31.46 30.33
CA ILE A 198 -24.17 -30.67 31.58
C ILE A 198 -22.83 -30.83 32.30
N LYS A 199 -22.21 -32.00 32.25
CA LYS A 199 -20.90 -32.23 32.88
C LYS A 199 -19.79 -31.46 32.16
N GLY A 200 -19.85 -31.42 30.83
CA GLY A 200 -18.99 -30.57 30.00
C GLY A 200 -19.17 -29.10 30.34
N LEU A 201 -20.42 -28.63 30.42
CA LEU A 201 -20.74 -27.24 30.75
C LEU A 201 -20.23 -26.85 32.15
N GLU A 202 -20.46 -27.66 33.18
CA GLU A 202 -19.94 -27.41 34.53
C GLU A 202 -18.41 -27.26 34.54
N THR A 203 -17.73 -28.16 33.81
CA THR A 203 -16.27 -28.15 33.70
C THR A 203 -15.79 -26.90 32.97
N SER A 204 -16.46 -26.52 31.89
CA SER A 204 -16.08 -25.33 31.11
C SER A 204 -16.33 -24.03 31.88
N VAL A 205 -17.48 -23.93 32.56
CA VAL A 205 -17.81 -22.78 33.42
C VAL A 205 -16.80 -22.63 34.56
N HIS A 206 -16.34 -23.75 35.13
CA HIS A 206 -15.28 -23.73 36.13
C HIS A 206 -13.94 -23.26 35.57
N ASN A 207 -13.54 -23.79 34.41
CA ASN A 207 -12.23 -23.48 33.81
C ASN A 207 -12.15 -22.05 33.24
N ASN A 208 -13.19 -21.62 32.52
CA ASN A 208 -13.20 -20.35 31.79
C ASN A 208 -13.63 -19.18 32.69
N PHE A 209 -14.62 -19.38 33.57
CA PHE A 209 -15.16 -18.31 34.42
C PHE A 209 -14.76 -18.42 35.91
N GLY A 210 -14.15 -19.53 36.34
CA GLY A 210 -13.77 -19.75 37.74
C GLY A 210 -14.97 -19.96 38.66
N LEU A 211 -16.14 -20.30 38.12
CA LEU A 211 -17.38 -20.48 38.89
C LEU A 211 -17.63 -21.97 39.12
N GLN A 212 -17.87 -22.35 40.37
CA GLN A 212 -18.31 -23.71 40.70
C GLN A 212 -19.82 -23.71 40.82
N MET A 213 -20.48 -24.35 39.87
CA MET A 213 -21.94 -24.43 39.80
C MET A 213 -22.36 -25.89 39.65
N PRO A 214 -23.13 -26.46 40.59
CA PRO A 214 -23.61 -27.83 40.49
C PRO A 214 -24.88 -27.87 39.62
N LEU A 215 -24.73 -27.57 38.33
CA LEU A 215 -25.81 -27.57 37.32
C LEU A 215 -26.51 -28.93 37.23
N GLN A 216 -25.75 -30.03 37.34
CA GLN A 216 -26.27 -31.40 37.36
C GLN A 216 -27.24 -31.60 38.52
N ASN A 217 -26.87 -31.13 39.72
CA ASN A 217 -27.74 -31.23 40.90
C ASN A 217 -29.01 -30.37 40.74
N TRP A 218 -28.93 -29.25 40.01
CA TRP A 218 -30.10 -28.40 39.76
C TRP A 218 -31.12 -29.10 38.87
N LEU A 219 -30.66 -29.73 37.78
CA LEU A 219 -31.53 -30.50 36.88
C LEU A 219 -32.13 -31.75 37.55
N GLU A 220 -31.39 -32.37 38.48
CA GLU A 220 -31.91 -33.48 39.28
C GLU A 220 -32.95 -33.02 40.32
N SER A 221 -32.86 -31.79 40.80
CA SER A 221 -33.76 -31.23 41.82
C SER A 221 -35.03 -30.60 41.21
N ASP A 222 -34.94 -30.08 39.99
CA ASP A 222 -36.04 -29.40 39.30
C ASP A 222 -36.08 -29.82 37.82
N SER A 223 -37.03 -30.71 37.49
CA SER A 223 -37.19 -31.25 36.14
C SER A 223 -37.78 -30.26 35.14
N ASN A 224 -38.21 -29.07 35.59
CA ASN A 224 -38.79 -28.04 34.71
C ASN A 224 -37.76 -26.98 34.28
N LEU A 225 -36.51 -27.08 34.71
CA LEU A 225 -35.45 -26.15 34.30
C LEU A 225 -35.26 -26.20 32.79
N ASN A 226 -35.48 -25.07 32.15
CA ASN A 226 -35.23 -24.89 30.73
C ASN A 226 -33.82 -24.31 30.51
N GLU A 227 -33.41 -24.26 29.24
CA GLU A 227 -32.14 -23.68 28.81
C GLU A 227 -31.98 -22.22 29.25
N GLN A 228 -33.05 -21.42 29.17
CA GLN A 228 -33.05 -20.01 29.55
C GLN A 228 -32.79 -19.84 31.05
N ASP A 229 -33.40 -20.68 31.89
CA ASP A 229 -33.20 -20.67 33.34
C ASP A 229 -31.75 -20.99 33.71
N ILE A 230 -31.11 -21.93 32.99
CA ILE A 230 -29.69 -22.28 33.17
C ILE A 230 -28.83 -21.07 32.79
N SER A 231 -29.10 -20.46 31.63
CA SER A 231 -28.37 -19.29 31.15
C SER A 231 -28.48 -18.10 32.12
N GLU A 232 -29.68 -17.78 32.59
CA GLU A 232 -29.90 -16.72 33.57
C GLU A 232 -29.19 -16.98 34.91
N LYS A 233 -29.18 -18.23 35.38
CA LYS A 233 -28.46 -18.59 36.61
C LYS A 233 -26.95 -18.46 36.45
N ILE A 234 -26.37 -18.90 35.33
CA ILE A 234 -24.94 -18.75 35.06
C ILE A 234 -24.58 -17.27 34.93
N TYR A 235 -25.36 -16.51 34.16
CA TYR A 235 -25.15 -15.07 33.97
C TYR A 235 -25.24 -14.29 35.29
N SER A 236 -26.26 -14.56 36.11
CA SER A 236 -26.44 -13.90 37.40
C SER A 236 -25.32 -14.26 38.39
N ALA A 237 -24.87 -15.51 38.43
CA ALA A 237 -23.74 -15.94 39.24
C ALA A 237 -22.43 -15.26 38.81
N ALA A 238 -22.17 -15.19 37.50
CA ALA A 238 -21.00 -14.50 36.94
C ALA A 238 -21.01 -13.00 37.28
N THR A 239 -22.17 -12.35 37.09
CA THR A 239 -22.35 -10.92 37.40
C THR A 239 -22.20 -10.65 38.92
N ALA A 240 -22.74 -11.52 39.77
CA ALA A 240 -22.60 -11.41 41.22
C ALA A 240 -21.14 -11.59 41.68
N SER A 241 -20.42 -12.55 41.09
CA SER A 241 -18.99 -12.76 41.32
C SER A 241 -18.17 -11.53 40.93
N TYR A 242 -18.44 -10.95 39.76
CA TYR A 242 -17.79 -9.72 39.30
C TYR A 242 -18.05 -8.54 40.26
N ARG A 243 -19.32 -8.26 40.60
CA ARG A 243 -19.69 -7.17 41.52
C ARG A 243 -19.09 -7.35 42.92
N THR A 244 -18.92 -8.59 43.38
CA THR A 244 -18.24 -8.86 44.66
C THR A 244 -16.77 -8.46 44.60
N LYS A 245 -16.06 -8.80 43.51
CA LYS A 245 -14.66 -8.42 43.28
C LYS A 245 -14.50 -6.90 43.13
N GLU A 246 -15.39 -6.25 42.39
CA GLU A 246 -15.43 -4.80 42.22
C GLU A 246 -15.56 -4.07 43.57
N LYS A 247 -16.54 -4.46 44.39
CA LYS A 247 -16.73 -3.89 45.74
C LYS A 247 -15.52 -4.08 46.67
N ALA A 248 -14.78 -5.17 46.50
CA ALA A 248 -13.56 -5.42 47.27
C ALA A 248 -12.40 -4.49 46.86
N LEU A 249 -12.32 -4.12 45.57
CA LEU A 249 -11.28 -3.22 45.04
C LEU A 249 -11.54 -1.75 45.37
N VAL A 250 -12.80 -1.30 45.36
CA VAL A 250 -13.19 0.10 45.68
C VAL A 250 -12.95 0.45 47.17
N ARG A 251 -12.74 -0.54 48.03
CA ARG A 251 -12.46 -0.35 49.47
C ARG A 251 -10.97 -0.16 49.80
N LEU A 252 -10.07 -0.22 48.81
CA LEU A 252 -8.65 0.10 48.92
C LEU A 252 -8.38 1.53 48.44
#